data_AF-A0A101ARZ5-F1
#
_entry.id   AF-A0A101ARZ5-F1
#
_cell.length_a   1.000
_cell.length_b   1.000
_cell.length_c   1.000
_cell.angle_alpha   90.00
_cell.angle_beta   90.00
_cell.angle_gamma   90.00
#
_symmetry.space_group_name_H-M   'P 1'
#
loop_
_entity.id
_entity.type
_entity.pdbx_description
1 polymer ?
#
loop_
_entity_poly.entity_id
_entity_poly.type
_entity_poly.pdbx_seq_one_letter_code
_entity_poly.pdbx_strand_id
1 'polypeptide(L)'
;MPSTGPWTGDPIWLAEVLRAEGVRLVEYPGWRERGHGDFKDIRGVMVHHTGSDRASAASIADGRPDLAGPLSQLHIARDGTVTVGAVGVAWHAGVGMYPWLPTNMGNWHTIGIECANSGTGPTAPHRTNWPDAQYDALVRCCAAINRRLAQNADRTIGHKEYAGRAQGKWDPGAIDMTVLRADIQARIGSLPHPAPTPRPPVPVGRYADLLLTRGSRGPQVAQLQRQLKANYAAYAGHLAVDGIYGPLTEAAVREFQRRTRGLKVDGIVGPATAAALNLMLV
;
A
#
# COMPACT_ATOMS: atom_id res chain seq x y z
N MET A 1 11.62 6.19 21.06
CA MET A 1 10.72 7.35 20.97
C MET A 1 9.83 7.19 19.75
N PRO A 2 8.49 7.06 19.88
CA PRO A 2 7.59 7.20 18.72
C PRO A 2 7.79 8.61 18.14
N SER A 3 8.01 8.74 16.84
CA SER A 3 8.27 10.07 16.25
C SER A 3 6.97 10.85 16.19
N THR A 4 6.83 11.88 17.01
CA THR A 4 5.63 12.72 17.10
C THR A 4 5.73 14.00 16.27
N GLY A 5 6.74 14.13 15.41
CA GLY A 5 6.90 15.23 14.44
C GLY A 5 6.71 14.77 12.98
N PRO A 6 6.68 15.69 12.00
CA PRO A 6 6.70 15.34 10.58
C PRO A 6 7.99 14.57 10.29
N TRP A 7 7.85 13.25 10.15
CA TRP A 7 8.94 12.36 9.80
C TRP A 7 9.49 12.76 8.42
N THR A 8 10.78 13.02 8.35
CA THR A 8 11.51 13.21 7.08
C THR A 8 12.77 12.37 7.17
N GLY A 9 13.05 11.60 6.12
CA GLY A 9 14.22 10.75 6.01
C GLY A 9 13.93 9.26 6.04
N ASP A 10 15.02 8.51 6.02
CA ASP A 10 15.01 7.08 5.78
C ASP A 10 15.00 6.26 7.08
N PRO A 11 14.28 5.11 7.12
CA PRO A 11 14.23 4.19 8.25
C PRO A 11 15.55 3.41 8.44
N ILE A 12 16.65 4.12 8.71
CA ILE A 12 17.95 3.52 9.02
C ILE A 12 17.91 2.58 10.24
N TRP A 13 16.87 2.72 11.08
CA TRP A 13 16.57 1.82 12.20
C TRP A 13 16.06 0.42 11.77
N LEU A 14 15.74 0.21 10.49
CA LEU A 14 15.08 -1.00 10.00
C LEU A 14 15.88 -2.27 10.32
N ALA A 15 17.19 -2.28 10.03
CA ALA A 15 18.03 -3.45 10.31
C ALA A 15 18.14 -3.75 11.82
N GLU A 16 18.18 -2.72 12.67
CA GLU A 16 18.26 -2.88 14.12
C GLU A 16 17.00 -3.58 14.68
N VAL A 17 15.81 -3.09 14.32
CA VAL A 17 14.56 -3.65 14.85
C VAL A 17 14.30 -5.06 14.34
N LEU A 18 14.70 -5.36 13.11
CA LEU A 18 14.58 -6.70 12.55
C LEU A 18 15.51 -7.70 13.26
N ARG A 19 16.76 -7.30 13.56
CA ARG A 19 17.68 -8.12 14.37
C ARG A 19 17.13 -8.38 15.77
N ALA A 20 16.61 -7.35 16.42
CA ALA A 20 16.00 -7.47 17.75
C ALA A 20 14.81 -8.43 17.77
N GLU A 21 14.10 -8.56 16.64
CA GLU A 21 12.98 -9.50 16.49
C GLU A 21 13.43 -10.96 16.22
N GLY A 22 14.73 -11.18 16.07
CA GLY A 22 15.34 -12.49 15.85
C GLY A 22 15.16 -13.03 14.43
N VAL A 23 15.05 -12.17 13.42
CA VAL A 23 15.05 -12.63 12.02
C VAL A 23 16.48 -12.95 11.56
N ARG A 24 16.63 -13.90 10.62
CA ARG A 24 17.90 -14.17 9.94
C ARG A 24 18.18 -13.05 8.94
N LEU A 25 18.80 -11.98 9.42
CA LEU A 25 18.99 -10.74 8.66
C LEU A 25 20.29 -10.74 7.83
N VAL A 26 20.18 -10.30 6.58
CA VAL A 26 21.29 -9.95 5.68
C VAL A 26 21.16 -8.47 5.30
N GLU A 27 22.28 -7.75 5.28
CA GLU A 27 22.35 -6.37 4.77
C GLU A 27 22.89 -6.39 3.34
N TYR A 28 22.10 -5.92 2.37
CA TYR A 28 22.54 -5.85 0.97
C TYR A 28 23.53 -4.70 0.76
N PRO A 29 24.57 -4.83 -0.07
CA PRO A 29 25.53 -3.73 -0.31
C PRO A 29 24.85 -2.40 -0.71
N GLY A 30 25.21 -1.33 0.00
CA GLY A 30 24.68 0.02 -0.23
C GLY A 30 23.25 0.27 0.27
N TRP A 31 22.63 -0.66 1.01
CA TRP A 31 21.22 -0.55 1.41
C TRP A 31 20.86 0.74 2.17
N ARG A 32 21.81 1.32 2.91
CA ARG A 32 21.61 2.56 3.70
C ARG A 32 21.43 3.83 2.86
N GLU A 33 21.90 3.80 1.62
CA GLU A 33 21.86 4.96 0.70
C GLU A 33 20.94 4.68 -0.50
N ARG A 34 20.32 3.49 -0.52
CA ARG A 34 19.52 3.03 -1.64
C ARG A 34 18.05 3.42 -1.46
N GLY A 35 17.50 3.99 -2.52
CA GLY A 35 16.09 4.38 -2.62
C GLY A 35 15.86 5.41 -3.72
N HIS A 36 14.61 5.82 -3.89
CA HIS A 36 14.19 6.88 -4.81
C HIS A 36 13.88 8.19 -4.06
N GLY A 37 14.66 8.46 -3.01
CA GLY A 37 14.49 9.59 -2.09
C GLY A 37 13.75 9.21 -0.81
N ASP A 38 13.49 10.23 0.01
CA ASP A 38 12.99 10.06 1.37
C ASP A 38 11.49 9.72 1.45
N PHE A 39 11.14 8.98 2.49
CA PHE A 39 9.75 8.82 2.92
C PHE A 39 9.12 10.16 3.33
N LYS A 40 7.83 10.33 3.03
CA LYS A 40 7.05 11.49 3.51
C LYS A 40 6.61 11.34 4.96
N ASP A 41 6.24 10.11 5.32
CA ASP A 41 6.09 9.55 6.65
C ASP A 41 6.04 8.02 6.47
N ILE A 42 6.09 7.23 7.55
CA ILE A 42 5.93 5.78 7.45
C ILE A 42 4.70 5.38 8.27
N ARG A 43 3.67 4.88 7.58
CA ARG A 43 2.35 4.58 8.15
C ARG A 43 2.11 3.09 8.37
N GLY A 44 2.99 2.22 7.86
CA GLY A 44 2.82 0.79 7.94
C GLY A 44 3.66 0.00 6.94
N VAL A 45 3.21 -1.22 6.67
CA VAL A 45 3.88 -2.22 5.84
C VAL A 45 2.96 -2.67 4.71
N MET A 46 3.50 -2.81 3.50
CA MET A 46 2.83 -3.47 2.38
C MET A 46 3.54 -4.78 2.06
N VAL A 47 2.78 -5.86 2.02
CA VAL A 47 3.29 -7.22 1.80
C VAL A 47 2.98 -7.67 0.38
N HIS A 48 3.98 -8.28 -0.24
CA HIS A 48 3.97 -8.75 -1.61
C HIS A 48 4.46 -10.20 -1.71
N HIS A 49 4.20 -10.81 -2.86
CA HIS A 49 5.00 -11.93 -3.36
C HIS A 49 5.51 -11.55 -4.74
N THR A 50 6.67 -12.07 -5.08
CA THR A 50 7.38 -11.69 -6.31
C THR A 50 6.82 -12.35 -7.58
N GLY A 51 5.90 -13.31 -7.45
CA GLY A 51 5.45 -14.18 -8.53
C GLY A 51 6.49 -15.23 -8.91
N SER A 52 7.54 -15.41 -8.11
CA SER A 52 8.63 -16.35 -8.37
C SER A 52 9.27 -16.86 -7.08
N ASP A 53 9.31 -18.19 -6.92
CA ASP A 53 10.00 -18.84 -5.79
C ASP A 53 11.53 -18.63 -5.81
N ARG A 54 12.08 -18.03 -6.87
CA ARG A 54 13.53 -17.83 -7.09
C ARG A 54 13.95 -16.37 -7.13
N ALA A 55 13.05 -15.42 -6.86
CA ALA A 55 13.42 -14.01 -6.82
C ALA A 55 14.53 -13.79 -5.77
N SER A 56 15.60 -13.11 -6.15
CA SER A 56 16.77 -12.86 -5.30
C SER A 56 16.72 -11.47 -4.68
N ALA A 57 17.44 -11.26 -3.57
CA ALA A 57 17.59 -9.93 -2.99
C ALA A 57 18.16 -8.91 -3.99
N ALA A 58 19.06 -9.34 -4.89
CA ALA A 58 19.60 -8.48 -5.95
C ALA A 58 18.50 -8.03 -6.93
N SER A 59 17.62 -8.94 -7.36
CA SER A 59 16.50 -8.60 -8.25
C SER A 59 15.51 -7.60 -7.64
N ILE A 60 15.49 -7.50 -6.30
CA ILE A 60 14.68 -6.53 -5.57
C ILE A 60 15.45 -5.23 -5.35
N ALA A 61 16.70 -5.29 -4.89
CA ALA A 61 17.51 -4.12 -4.56
C ALA A 61 17.95 -3.34 -5.80
N ASP A 62 18.41 -4.03 -6.85
CA ASP A 62 18.88 -3.40 -8.09
C ASP A 62 17.76 -3.26 -9.12
N GLY A 63 16.69 -4.05 -8.95
CA GLY A 63 15.54 -4.07 -9.82
C GLY A 63 15.69 -5.02 -11.01
N ARG A 64 15.00 -4.68 -12.08
CA ARG A 64 14.85 -5.49 -13.29
C ARG A 64 15.00 -4.61 -14.54
N PRO A 65 15.23 -5.19 -15.74
CA PRO A 65 15.51 -4.39 -16.94
C PRO A 65 14.46 -3.33 -17.29
N ASP A 66 13.18 -3.58 -16.96
CA ASP A 66 12.07 -2.65 -17.18
C ASP A 66 11.79 -1.69 -16.03
N LEU A 67 12.41 -1.90 -14.85
CA LEU A 67 12.17 -1.09 -13.66
C LEU A 67 13.40 -1.10 -12.74
N ALA A 68 14.08 0.05 -12.67
CA ALA A 68 15.18 0.27 -11.74
C ALA A 68 14.73 0.05 -10.29
N GLY A 69 15.58 -0.61 -9.50
CA GLY A 69 15.35 -0.82 -8.08
C GLY A 69 15.65 0.41 -7.21
N PRO A 70 15.28 0.36 -5.92
CA PRO A 70 14.72 -0.80 -5.25
C PRO A 70 13.22 -1.01 -5.53
N LEU A 71 12.83 -2.28 -5.71
CA LEU A 71 11.44 -2.71 -5.89
C LEU A 71 10.71 -2.96 -4.57
N SER A 72 11.44 -3.10 -3.47
CA SER A 72 10.95 -3.04 -2.09
C SER A 72 12.13 -2.80 -1.15
N GLN A 73 11.85 -2.46 0.12
CA GLN A 73 12.89 -2.31 1.14
C GLN A 73 13.41 -3.66 1.61
N LEU A 74 12.51 -4.64 1.77
CA LEU A 74 12.85 -5.98 2.26
C LEU A 74 12.56 -7.06 1.22
N HIS A 75 13.47 -8.03 1.14
CA HIS A 75 13.28 -9.31 0.47
C HIS A 75 13.23 -10.43 1.51
N ILE A 76 12.33 -11.41 1.35
CA ILE A 76 12.30 -12.62 2.19
C ILE A 76 12.41 -13.86 1.30
N ALA A 77 13.51 -14.60 1.44
CA ALA A 77 13.73 -15.87 0.76
C ALA A 77 12.82 -16.99 1.30
N ARG A 78 12.71 -18.08 0.54
CA ARG A 78 11.89 -19.27 0.89
C ARG A 78 12.27 -19.90 2.22
N ASP A 79 13.54 -19.81 2.59
CA ASP A 79 14.07 -20.33 3.86
C ASP A 79 13.85 -19.37 5.03
N GLY A 80 13.23 -18.21 4.85
CA GLY A 80 13.03 -17.20 5.90
C GLY A 80 14.23 -16.26 6.11
N THR A 81 15.25 -16.31 5.26
CA THR A 81 16.31 -15.29 5.25
C THR A 81 15.72 -13.95 4.79
N VAL A 82 15.91 -12.91 5.60
CA VAL A 82 15.43 -11.55 5.36
C VAL A 82 16.60 -10.69 4.91
N THR A 83 16.49 -10.04 3.76
CA THR A 83 17.51 -9.10 3.28
C THR A 83 16.96 -7.68 3.29
N VAL A 84 17.67 -6.74 3.94
CA VAL A 84 17.39 -5.31 3.79
C VAL A 84 18.12 -4.82 2.54
N GLY A 85 17.35 -4.48 1.51
CA GLY A 85 17.85 -4.00 0.22
C GLY A 85 17.99 -2.48 0.15
N ALA A 86 17.10 -1.77 0.84
CA ALA A 86 17.01 -0.31 0.78
C ALA A 86 16.37 0.27 2.05
N VAL A 87 16.67 1.54 2.34
CA VAL A 87 15.94 2.32 3.33
C VAL A 87 15.06 3.39 2.69
N GLY A 88 15.45 3.97 1.55
CA GLY A 88 14.62 4.98 0.90
C GLY A 88 13.39 4.39 0.23
N VAL A 89 12.62 5.27 -0.43
CA VAL A 89 11.40 4.90 -1.17
C VAL A 89 11.72 3.85 -2.23
N ALA A 90 10.83 2.85 -2.34
CA ALA A 90 10.92 1.76 -3.31
C ALA A 90 9.68 1.75 -4.22
N TRP A 91 9.82 1.23 -5.44
CA TRP A 91 8.74 1.11 -6.42
C TRP A 91 7.91 -0.16 -6.25
N HIS A 92 7.21 -0.28 -5.10
CA HIS A 92 6.51 -1.50 -4.71
C HIS A 92 4.97 -1.41 -4.82
N ALA A 93 4.36 -0.26 -4.49
CA ALA A 93 2.90 -0.12 -4.41
C ALA A 93 2.24 0.30 -5.73
N GLY A 94 2.81 1.28 -6.44
CA GLY A 94 2.21 1.81 -7.68
C GLY A 94 0.81 2.44 -7.49
N VAL A 95 -0.05 2.26 -8.50
CA VAL A 95 -1.43 2.81 -8.53
C VAL A 95 -2.33 2.02 -7.59
N GLY A 96 -3.02 2.70 -6.69
CA GLY A 96 -3.92 2.04 -5.75
C GLY A 96 -4.37 2.98 -4.64
N MET A 97 -5.14 2.45 -3.72
CA MET A 97 -5.64 3.19 -2.57
C MET A 97 -5.85 2.24 -1.39
N TYR A 98 -5.73 2.75 -0.18
CA TYR A 98 -6.19 2.07 1.03
C TYR A 98 -6.76 3.13 1.98
N PRO A 99 -7.77 2.82 2.82
CA PRO A 99 -8.49 3.82 3.62
C PRO A 99 -7.64 4.83 4.40
N TRP A 100 -6.42 4.46 4.84
CA TRP A 100 -5.51 5.34 5.59
C TRP A 100 -4.27 5.82 4.80
N LEU A 101 -4.21 5.53 3.49
CA LEU A 101 -3.17 5.99 2.57
C LEU A 101 -3.73 7.03 1.60
N PRO A 102 -2.98 8.10 1.29
CA PRO A 102 -3.28 8.92 0.14
C PRO A 102 -3.21 8.08 -1.15
N THR A 103 -4.17 8.27 -2.04
CA THR A 103 -4.27 7.55 -3.32
C THR A 103 -2.98 7.68 -4.14
N ASN A 104 -2.52 6.56 -4.72
CA ASN A 104 -1.28 6.46 -5.50
C ASN A 104 -0.05 6.97 -4.73
N MET A 105 0.00 6.81 -3.40
CA MET A 105 1.14 7.22 -2.59
C MET A 105 1.69 6.11 -1.69
N GLY A 106 1.31 4.84 -1.89
CA GLY A 106 1.83 3.73 -1.10
C GLY A 106 3.36 3.74 -0.95
N ASN A 107 4.09 3.94 -2.05
CA ASN A 107 5.56 3.97 -2.07
C ASN A 107 6.19 4.94 -1.04
N TRP A 108 5.54 6.09 -0.77
CA TRP A 108 6.06 7.13 0.12
C TRP A 108 5.59 7.00 1.57
N HIS A 109 4.76 6.00 1.86
CA HIS A 109 4.05 5.87 3.14
C HIS A 109 4.10 4.46 3.74
N THR A 110 4.66 3.48 3.04
CA THR A 110 4.77 2.10 3.52
C THR A 110 6.15 1.51 3.24
N ILE A 111 6.62 0.68 4.17
CA ILE A 111 7.75 -0.21 3.92
C ILE A 111 7.22 -1.42 3.14
N GLY A 112 7.78 -1.69 1.96
CA GLY A 112 7.47 -2.84 1.13
C GLY A 112 8.28 -4.08 1.53
N ILE A 113 7.61 -5.23 1.58
CA ILE A 113 8.22 -6.55 1.79
C ILE A 113 7.88 -7.45 0.61
N GLU A 114 8.90 -7.90 -0.12
CA GLU A 114 8.78 -8.83 -1.25
C GLU A 114 9.24 -10.23 -0.85
N CYS A 115 8.30 -11.17 -0.79
CA CYS A 115 8.61 -12.56 -0.50
C CYS A 115 8.85 -13.33 -1.80
N ALA A 116 9.99 -14.01 -1.92
CA ALA A 116 10.29 -14.91 -3.02
C ALA A 116 9.34 -16.11 -3.01
N ASN A 117 8.18 -15.95 -3.63
CA ASN A 117 7.11 -16.91 -3.65
C ASN A 117 6.34 -16.75 -4.96
N SER A 118 5.94 -17.85 -5.59
CA SER A 118 5.12 -17.84 -6.80
C SER A 118 3.69 -17.38 -6.55
N GLY A 119 3.23 -17.44 -5.31
CA GLY A 119 1.82 -17.31 -4.94
C GLY A 119 1.03 -18.53 -5.43
N THR A 120 0.22 -19.15 -4.57
CA THR A 120 -0.77 -20.15 -5.03
C THR A 120 -2.03 -19.44 -5.54
N GLY A 121 -2.91 -20.11 -6.29
CA GLY A 121 -4.17 -19.52 -6.76
C GLY A 121 -4.99 -18.79 -5.68
N PRO A 122 -5.81 -17.79 -6.08
CA PRO A 122 -6.45 -16.83 -5.18
C PRO A 122 -7.47 -17.42 -4.20
N THR A 123 -7.94 -18.65 -4.45
CA THR A 123 -8.88 -19.38 -3.60
C THR A 123 -8.21 -20.42 -2.71
N ALA A 124 -6.87 -20.50 -2.74
CA ALA A 124 -6.15 -21.47 -1.93
C ALA A 124 -6.29 -21.14 -0.44
N PRO A 125 -6.29 -22.16 0.44
CA PRO A 125 -6.25 -21.95 1.88
C PRO A 125 -5.11 -21.04 2.30
N HIS A 126 -5.28 -20.35 3.43
CA HIS A 126 -4.29 -19.46 4.01
C HIS A 126 -2.88 -20.07 3.89
N ARG A 127 -1.97 -19.28 3.31
CA ARG A 127 -0.53 -19.57 3.18
C ARG A 127 -0.18 -20.87 2.44
N THR A 128 -1.07 -21.41 1.61
CA THR A 128 -0.72 -22.54 0.73
C THR A 128 0.52 -22.20 -0.12
N ASN A 129 1.51 -23.10 -0.20
CA ASN A 129 2.84 -22.88 -0.79
C ASN A 129 3.74 -21.86 -0.07
N TRP A 130 3.41 -21.37 1.13
CA TRP A 130 4.31 -20.54 1.92
C TRP A 130 5.01 -21.39 3.00
N PRO A 131 6.34 -21.58 2.92
CA PRO A 131 7.09 -22.32 3.93
C PRO A 131 6.97 -21.65 5.29
N ASP A 132 6.94 -22.45 6.35
CA ASP A 132 6.81 -21.95 7.72
C ASP A 132 7.89 -20.92 8.05
N ALA A 133 9.13 -21.14 7.60
CA ALA A 133 10.23 -20.21 7.84
C ALA A 133 10.04 -18.85 7.13
N GLN A 134 9.53 -18.84 5.88
CA GLN A 134 9.23 -17.61 5.15
C GLN A 134 8.04 -16.87 5.79
N TYR A 135 6.99 -17.60 6.18
CA TYR A 135 5.81 -17.02 6.82
C TYR A 135 6.13 -16.46 8.21
N ASP A 136 6.85 -17.19 9.05
CA ASP A 136 7.32 -16.71 10.35
C ASP A 136 8.14 -15.43 10.15
N ALA A 137 9.16 -15.44 9.28
CA ALA A 137 9.98 -14.25 8.99
C ALA A 137 9.13 -13.04 8.56
N LEU A 138 8.11 -13.23 7.72
CA LEU A 138 7.18 -12.17 7.32
C LEU A 138 6.41 -11.60 8.53
N VAL A 139 5.83 -12.46 9.36
CA VAL A 139 5.12 -12.05 10.60
C VAL A 139 6.08 -11.27 11.51
N ARG A 140 7.32 -11.75 11.67
CA ARG A 140 8.33 -11.07 12.49
C ARG A 140 8.65 -9.69 11.96
N CYS A 141 8.94 -9.56 10.67
CA CYS A 141 9.27 -8.28 10.06
C CYS A 141 8.13 -7.26 10.25
N CYS A 142 6.89 -7.67 9.95
CA CYS A 142 5.72 -6.81 10.11
C CYS A 142 5.53 -6.37 11.56
N ALA A 143 5.64 -7.31 12.52
CA ALA A 143 5.51 -6.99 13.95
C ALA A 143 6.60 -6.04 14.44
N ALA A 144 7.87 -6.26 14.05
CA ALA A 144 8.99 -5.41 14.44
C ALA A 144 8.83 -3.98 13.93
N ILE A 145 8.48 -3.83 12.64
CA ILE A 145 8.25 -2.52 12.02
C ILE A 145 7.06 -1.82 12.69
N ASN A 146 5.91 -2.47 12.81
CA ASN A 146 4.73 -1.86 13.40
C ASN A 146 4.98 -1.47 14.87
N ARG A 147 5.66 -2.32 15.66
CA ARG A 147 6.02 -1.99 17.05
C ARG A 147 6.95 -0.77 17.11
N ARG A 148 7.93 -0.67 16.20
CA ARG A 148 8.82 0.51 16.11
C ARG A 148 8.09 1.80 15.77
N LEU A 149 7.03 1.70 14.97
CA LEU A 149 6.13 2.79 14.61
C LEU A 149 5.06 3.05 15.70
N ALA A 150 5.02 2.24 16.76
CA ALA A 150 3.95 2.20 17.76
C ALA A 150 2.55 2.05 17.13
N GLN A 151 2.45 1.18 16.12
CA GLN A 151 1.25 0.86 15.36
C GLN A 151 0.82 -0.60 15.57
N ASN A 152 -0.47 -0.88 15.41
CA ASN A 152 -1.04 -2.22 15.48
C ASN A 152 -1.00 -2.94 14.12
N ALA A 153 -1.48 -4.19 14.06
CA ALA A 153 -1.44 -4.98 12.83
C ALA A 153 -2.31 -4.44 11.68
N ASP A 154 -3.26 -3.53 11.94
CA ASP A 154 -4.08 -2.89 10.88
C ASP A 154 -3.24 -2.01 9.94
N ARG A 155 -1.98 -1.75 10.30
CA ARG A 155 -0.97 -1.08 9.47
C ARG A 155 -0.20 -2.01 8.55
N THR A 156 -0.51 -3.30 8.55
CA THR A 156 -0.02 -4.23 7.53
C THR A 156 -1.13 -4.51 6.51
N ILE A 157 -0.84 -4.29 5.23
CA ILE A 157 -1.75 -4.54 4.11
C ILE A 157 -1.08 -5.41 3.05
N GLY A 158 -1.86 -6.20 2.34
CA GLY A 158 -1.41 -6.87 1.13
C GLY A 158 -1.52 -5.93 -0.07
N HIS A 159 -0.65 -6.10 -1.07
CA HIS A 159 -0.76 -5.31 -2.31
C HIS A 159 -2.12 -5.48 -2.99
N LYS A 160 -2.75 -6.65 -2.88
CA LYS A 160 -4.10 -6.95 -3.37
C LYS A 160 -5.17 -6.06 -2.75
N GLU A 161 -5.02 -5.69 -1.49
CA GLU A 161 -5.95 -4.80 -0.81
C GLU A 161 -5.76 -3.33 -1.25
N TYR A 162 -4.56 -2.96 -1.70
CA TYR A 162 -4.23 -1.61 -2.15
C TYR A 162 -4.46 -1.40 -3.65
N ALA A 163 -3.92 -2.29 -4.48
CA ALA A 163 -3.88 -2.18 -5.94
C ALA A 163 -4.74 -3.23 -6.66
N GLY A 164 -5.40 -4.15 -5.95
CA GLY A 164 -6.20 -5.20 -6.60
C GLY A 164 -7.33 -4.65 -7.47
N ARG A 165 -8.08 -3.66 -6.98
CA ARG A 165 -9.12 -3.00 -7.77
C ARG A 165 -8.56 -2.15 -8.91
N ALA A 166 -7.39 -1.56 -8.74
CA ALA A 166 -6.79 -0.62 -9.69
C ALA A 166 -6.04 -1.33 -10.83
N GLN A 167 -5.43 -2.47 -10.54
CA GLN A 167 -4.44 -3.12 -11.39
C GLN A 167 -4.62 -4.64 -11.47
N GLY A 168 -5.61 -5.24 -10.81
CA GLY A 168 -5.78 -6.69 -10.74
C GLY A 168 -4.69 -7.39 -9.91
N LYS A 169 -3.93 -6.65 -9.10
CA LYS A 169 -2.92 -7.20 -8.21
C LYS A 169 -3.56 -8.13 -7.19
N TRP A 170 -2.94 -9.29 -6.99
CA TRP A 170 -3.49 -10.33 -6.13
C TRP A 170 -2.47 -10.81 -5.08
N ASP A 171 -1.26 -10.26 -5.10
CA ASP A 171 -0.22 -10.51 -4.11
C ASP A 171 -0.56 -9.91 -2.72
N PRO A 172 -0.22 -10.57 -1.59
CA PRO A 172 0.64 -11.73 -1.39
C PRO A 172 -0.07 -13.08 -1.56
N GLY A 173 -1.04 -13.15 -2.46
CA GLY A 173 -1.63 -14.38 -2.94
C GLY A 173 -2.46 -15.12 -1.92
N ALA A 174 -2.19 -16.41 -1.73
CA ALA A 174 -2.90 -17.29 -0.81
C ALA A 174 -2.81 -16.88 0.67
N ILE A 175 -2.00 -15.88 1.02
CA ILE A 175 -2.02 -15.31 2.37
C ILE A 175 -3.38 -14.66 2.63
N ASP A 176 -4.15 -15.26 3.53
CA ASP A 176 -5.30 -14.60 4.14
C ASP A 176 -4.81 -13.45 5.02
N MET A 177 -5.21 -12.22 4.67
CA MET A 177 -4.77 -11.01 5.35
C MET A 177 -5.37 -10.85 6.74
N THR A 178 -6.53 -11.46 7.01
CA THR A 178 -7.14 -11.47 8.34
C THR A 178 -6.31 -12.31 9.29
N VAL A 179 -5.92 -13.52 8.86
CA VAL A 179 -5.06 -14.42 9.64
C VAL A 179 -3.67 -13.82 9.82
N LEU A 180 -3.08 -13.28 8.75
CA LEU A 180 -1.77 -12.62 8.85
C LEU A 180 -1.79 -11.47 9.87
N ARG A 181 -2.81 -10.61 9.85
CA ARG A 181 -2.94 -9.53 10.83
C ARG A 181 -3.12 -10.06 12.25
N ALA A 182 -3.86 -11.14 12.45
CA ALA A 182 -4.03 -11.77 13.76
C ALA A 182 -2.68 -12.27 14.31
N ASP A 183 -1.89 -12.97 13.49
CA ASP A 183 -0.57 -13.48 13.88
C ASP A 183 0.42 -12.33 14.19
N ILE A 184 0.41 -11.28 13.35
CA ILE A 184 1.19 -10.07 13.60
C ILE A 184 0.78 -9.42 14.92
N GLN A 185 -0.53 -9.28 15.18
CA GLN A 185 -1.02 -8.63 16.39
C GLN A 185 -0.68 -9.44 17.65
N ALA A 186 -0.81 -10.77 17.58
CA ALA A 186 -0.40 -11.66 18.67
C ALA A 186 1.08 -11.46 19.02
N ARG A 187 1.92 -11.22 18.00
CA ARG A 187 3.35 -11.01 18.19
C ARG A 187 3.71 -9.58 18.61
N ILE A 188 2.96 -8.57 18.16
CA ILE A 188 3.07 -7.19 18.66
C ILE A 188 2.73 -7.14 20.16
N GLY A 189 1.69 -7.87 20.58
CA GLY A 189 1.15 -7.81 21.93
C GLY A 189 0.34 -6.52 22.15
N SER A 190 0.40 -5.96 23.34
CA SER A 190 -0.21 -4.67 23.66
C SER A 190 0.72 -3.50 23.35
N LEU A 191 0.13 -2.38 22.92
CA LEU A 191 0.84 -1.13 22.71
C LEU A 191 0.41 -0.14 23.80
N PRO A 192 1.27 0.17 24.79
CA PRO A 192 0.88 1.04 25.90
C PRO A 192 0.64 2.49 25.45
N HIS A 193 1.35 2.93 24.40
CA HIS A 193 1.23 4.27 23.84
C HIS A 193 1.20 4.19 22.31
N PRO A 194 0.05 3.86 21.70
CA PRO A 194 -0.05 3.80 20.24
C PRO A 194 0.19 5.19 19.65
N ALA A 195 1.01 5.25 18.59
CA ALA A 195 1.26 6.50 17.89
C ALA A 195 -0.03 7.00 17.23
N PRO A 196 -0.23 8.34 17.16
CA PRO A 196 -1.31 8.91 16.40
C PRO A 196 -1.30 8.34 14.99
N THR A 197 -2.48 7.95 14.53
CA THR A 197 -2.64 7.51 13.16
C THR A 197 -3.19 8.65 12.35
N PRO A 198 -2.36 9.44 11.64
CA PRO A 198 -2.87 10.40 10.68
C PRO A 198 -3.60 9.63 9.58
N ARG A 199 -4.88 9.35 9.80
CA ARG A 199 -5.79 9.12 8.70
C ARG A 199 -5.83 10.48 8.00
N PRO A 200 -5.54 10.55 6.70
CA PRO A 200 -5.98 11.73 5.96
C PRO A 200 -7.49 11.89 6.27
N PRO A 201 -8.04 13.11 6.35
CA PRO A 201 -9.46 13.36 6.57
C PRO A 201 -10.24 12.79 5.38
N VAL A 202 -10.38 11.49 5.42
CA VAL A 202 -10.94 10.61 4.42
C VAL A 202 -11.91 9.84 5.28
N PRO A 203 -13.20 10.15 5.19
CA PRO A 203 -14.23 9.36 5.82
C PRO A 203 -14.09 7.90 5.40
N VAL A 204 -13.40 7.14 6.24
CA VAL A 204 -13.38 5.69 6.21
C VAL A 204 -14.71 5.23 6.79
N GLY A 205 -15.43 4.40 6.03
CA GLY A 205 -16.85 4.13 6.20
C GLY A 205 -17.40 3.57 4.90
N ARG A 206 -18.63 3.94 4.52
CA ARG A 206 -19.32 3.40 3.33
C ARG A 206 -18.51 3.42 2.02
N TYR A 207 -17.52 4.30 1.88
CA TYR A 207 -16.71 4.46 0.66
C TYR A 207 -15.43 3.63 0.62
N ALA A 208 -15.11 2.83 1.64
CA ALA A 208 -13.83 2.13 1.74
C ALA A 208 -13.51 1.27 0.49
N ASP A 209 -14.55 0.73 -0.14
CA ASP A 209 -14.46 -0.14 -1.32
C ASP A 209 -14.54 0.57 -2.66
N LEU A 210 -14.75 1.89 -2.67
CA LEU A 210 -15.02 2.64 -3.89
C LEU A 210 -13.73 3.12 -4.57
N LEU A 211 -13.43 2.55 -5.74
CA LEU A 211 -12.38 3.02 -6.64
C LEU A 211 -12.93 3.23 -8.04
N LEU A 212 -13.00 4.47 -8.50
CA LEU A 212 -13.27 4.79 -9.90
C LEU A 212 -12.06 5.49 -10.52
N THR A 213 -11.62 4.97 -11.66
CA THR A 213 -10.47 5.47 -12.42
C THR A 213 -10.76 5.39 -13.90
N ARG A 214 -9.87 5.91 -14.74
CA ARG A 214 -10.00 5.75 -16.19
C ARG A 214 -10.16 4.28 -16.56
N GLY A 215 -11.20 3.99 -17.35
CA GLY A 215 -11.56 2.62 -17.75
C GLY A 215 -12.59 1.94 -16.85
N SER A 216 -12.85 2.43 -15.63
CA SER A 216 -13.99 2.00 -14.82
C SER A 216 -15.29 2.21 -15.59
N ARG A 217 -16.23 1.27 -15.46
CA ARG A 217 -17.56 1.33 -16.09
C ARG A 217 -18.65 0.93 -15.12
N GLY A 218 -19.88 1.40 -15.37
CA GLY A 218 -21.09 0.92 -14.70
C GLY A 218 -21.86 2.00 -13.93
N PRO A 219 -22.86 1.58 -13.15
CA PRO A 219 -23.83 2.50 -12.54
C PRO A 219 -23.19 3.50 -11.57
N GLN A 220 -22.14 3.07 -10.86
CA GLN A 220 -21.40 3.93 -9.94
C GLN A 220 -20.65 5.07 -10.65
N VAL A 221 -20.15 4.84 -11.87
CA VAL A 221 -19.54 5.88 -12.72
C VAL A 221 -20.61 6.83 -13.25
N ALA A 222 -21.75 6.31 -13.69
CA ALA A 222 -22.87 7.14 -14.13
C ALA A 222 -23.36 8.04 -12.98
N GLN A 223 -23.37 7.52 -11.75
CA GLN A 223 -23.73 8.29 -10.57
C GLN A 223 -22.72 9.41 -10.29
N LEU A 224 -21.43 9.13 -10.39
CA LEU A 224 -20.38 10.15 -10.33
C LEU A 224 -20.59 11.24 -11.39
N GLN A 225 -20.82 10.85 -12.64
CA GLN A 225 -21.03 11.80 -13.75
C GLN A 225 -22.26 12.67 -13.51
N ARG A 226 -23.39 12.10 -13.07
CA ARG A 226 -24.60 12.87 -12.69
C ARG A 226 -24.28 13.91 -11.62
N GLN A 227 -23.58 13.48 -10.57
CA GLN A 227 -23.25 14.34 -9.44
C GLN A 227 -22.27 15.46 -9.81
N LEU A 228 -21.25 15.14 -10.61
CA LEU A 228 -20.32 16.13 -11.15
C LEU A 228 -21.04 17.13 -12.05
N LYS A 229 -21.86 16.64 -12.99
CA LYS A 229 -22.60 17.46 -13.95
C LYS A 229 -23.59 18.41 -13.25
N ALA A 230 -24.33 17.92 -12.25
CA ALA A 230 -25.33 18.70 -11.54
C ALA A 230 -24.73 19.76 -10.61
N ASN A 231 -23.70 19.39 -9.83
CA ASN A 231 -23.19 20.26 -8.77
C ASN A 231 -21.98 21.09 -9.18
N TYR A 232 -21.33 20.77 -10.30
CA TYR A 232 -20.08 21.38 -10.74
C TYR A 232 -20.11 21.74 -12.23
N ALA A 233 -21.26 22.25 -12.69
CA ALA A 233 -21.54 22.51 -14.10
C ALA A 233 -20.48 23.39 -14.80
N ALA A 234 -19.83 24.30 -14.07
CA ALA A 234 -18.79 25.19 -14.58
C ALA A 234 -17.63 24.46 -15.30
N TYR A 235 -17.31 23.23 -14.88
CA TYR A 235 -16.26 22.43 -15.50
C TYR A 235 -16.67 20.98 -15.81
N ALA A 236 -17.84 20.54 -15.34
CA ALA A 236 -18.35 19.19 -15.57
C ALA A 236 -19.72 19.15 -16.27
N GLY A 237 -20.32 20.31 -16.60
CA GLY A 237 -21.65 20.39 -17.20
C GLY A 237 -21.76 19.70 -18.57
N HIS A 238 -20.64 19.61 -19.29
CA HIS A 238 -20.55 18.98 -20.60
C HIS A 238 -20.39 17.44 -20.53
N LEU A 239 -20.25 16.84 -19.35
CA LEU A 239 -20.07 15.39 -19.23
C LEU A 239 -21.30 14.66 -19.77
N ALA A 240 -21.05 13.61 -20.56
CA ALA A 240 -22.03 12.58 -20.81
C ALA A 240 -22.20 11.72 -19.55
N VAL A 241 -23.42 11.24 -19.31
CA VAL A 241 -23.72 10.26 -18.27
C VAL A 241 -23.84 8.89 -18.93
N ASP A 242 -22.71 8.39 -19.41
CA ASP A 242 -22.61 7.13 -20.17
C ASP A 242 -22.16 5.96 -19.28
N GLY A 243 -21.82 6.22 -18.02
CA GLY A 243 -21.28 5.22 -17.11
C GLY A 243 -19.87 4.77 -17.47
N ILE A 244 -19.14 5.53 -18.30
CA ILE A 244 -17.77 5.24 -18.71
C ILE A 244 -16.84 6.31 -18.15
N TYR A 245 -15.86 5.88 -17.36
CA TYR A 245 -14.88 6.80 -16.79
C TYR A 245 -13.80 7.07 -17.84
N GLY A 246 -14.11 7.98 -18.78
CA GLY A 246 -13.21 8.40 -19.84
C GLY A 246 -12.33 9.60 -19.45
N PRO A 247 -11.52 10.12 -20.40
CA PRO A 247 -10.65 11.28 -20.18
C PRO A 247 -11.38 12.53 -19.67
N LEU A 248 -12.63 12.77 -20.13
CA LEU A 248 -13.43 13.91 -19.68
C LEU A 248 -13.87 13.78 -18.22
N THR A 249 -14.34 12.59 -17.82
CA THR A 249 -14.68 12.30 -16.41
C THR A 249 -13.45 12.47 -15.51
N GLU A 250 -12.28 11.97 -15.93
CA GLU A 250 -11.04 12.15 -15.18
C GLU A 250 -10.65 13.62 -15.05
N ALA A 251 -10.73 14.40 -16.13
CA ALA A 251 -10.42 15.83 -16.13
C ALA A 251 -11.33 16.58 -15.14
N ALA A 252 -12.63 16.29 -15.14
CA ALA A 252 -13.58 16.86 -14.18
C ALA A 252 -13.27 16.48 -12.73
N VAL A 253 -12.86 15.23 -12.47
CA VAL A 253 -12.43 14.79 -11.14
C VAL A 253 -11.15 15.49 -10.70
N ARG A 254 -10.16 15.65 -11.59
CA ARG A 254 -8.93 16.41 -11.28
C ARG A 254 -9.26 17.87 -10.95
N GLU A 255 -10.17 18.48 -11.69
CA GLU A 255 -10.62 19.85 -11.41
C GLU A 255 -11.28 19.95 -10.03
N PHE A 256 -12.18 19.02 -9.71
CA PHE A 256 -12.79 18.92 -8.39
C PHE A 256 -11.74 18.76 -7.27
N GLN A 257 -10.79 17.85 -7.44
CA GLN A 257 -9.71 17.63 -6.49
C GLN A 257 -8.84 18.88 -6.30
N ARG A 258 -8.51 19.61 -7.38
CA ARG A 258 -7.72 20.84 -7.29
C ARG A 258 -8.41 21.93 -6.48
N ARG A 259 -9.74 22.02 -6.60
CA ARG A 259 -10.58 22.99 -5.87
C ARG A 259 -10.87 22.58 -4.43
N THR A 260 -10.64 21.31 -4.08
CA THR A 260 -10.97 20.77 -2.76
C THR A 260 -9.71 20.66 -1.91
N ARG A 261 -9.65 21.44 -0.83
CA ARG A 261 -8.53 21.41 0.11
C ARG A 261 -8.35 20.00 0.69
N GLY A 262 -7.12 19.50 0.66
CA GLY A 262 -6.75 18.21 1.25
C GLY A 262 -6.94 17.00 0.32
N LEU A 263 -7.41 17.19 -0.91
CA LEU A 263 -7.40 16.14 -1.93
C LEU A 263 -6.14 16.20 -2.77
N LYS A 264 -5.64 15.02 -3.15
CA LYS A 264 -4.60 14.88 -4.18
C LYS A 264 -5.23 15.00 -5.56
N VAL A 265 -4.58 15.73 -6.46
CA VAL A 265 -5.04 15.93 -7.85
C VAL A 265 -4.54 14.79 -8.75
N ASP A 266 -5.12 13.60 -8.60
CA ASP A 266 -4.71 12.38 -9.32
C ASP A 266 -5.76 11.82 -10.29
N GLY A 267 -6.96 12.41 -10.33
CA GLY A 267 -8.04 11.98 -11.22
C GLY A 267 -8.72 10.68 -10.79
N ILE A 268 -8.50 10.22 -9.56
CA ILE A 268 -9.08 9.00 -9.01
C ILE A 268 -10.16 9.32 -7.99
N VAL A 269 -11.32 8.69 -8.15
CA VAL A 269 -12.37 8.72 -7.13
C VAL A 269 -12.16 7.52 -6.19
N GLY A 270 -11.29 7.73 -5.20
CA GLY A 270 -11.18 6.88 -4.01
C GLY A 270 -12.04 7.40 -2.85
N PRO A 271 -11.95 6.81 -1.64
CA PRO A 271 -12.77 7.18 -0.48
C PRO A 271 -12.73 8.67 -0.15
N ALA A 272 -11.55 9.31 -0.29
CA ALA A 272 -11.36 10.74 -0.02
C ALA A 272 -12.18 11.61 -0.97
N THR A 273 -12.02 11.39 -2.27
CA THR A 273 -12.73 12.11 -3.32
C THR A 273 -14.24 11.83 -3.24
N ALA A 274 -14.63 10.58 -3.00
CA ALA A 274 -16.03 10.19 -2.90
C ALA A 274 -16.75 10.82 -1.71
N ALA A 275 -16.08 10.87 -0.56
CA ALA A 275 -16.60 11.52 0.63
C ALA A 275 -16.71 13.03 0.45
N ALA A 276 -15.70 13.68 -0.14
CA ALA A 276 -15.75 15.10 -0.45
C ALA A 276 -16.86 15.44 -1.47
N LEU A 277 -17.15 14.53 -2.40
CA LEU A 277 -18.29 14.65 -3.32
C LEU A 277 -19.63 14.39 -2.63
N ASN A 278 -19.64 13.73 -1.46
CA ASN A 278 -20.82 13.06 -0.88
C ASN A 278 -21.49 12.11 -1.89
N LEU A 279 -20.68 11.27 -2.56
CA LEU A 279 -21.13 10.43 -3.67
C LEU A 279 -22.18 9.42 -3.22
N MET A 280 -23.30 9.28 -3.94
CA MET A 280 -24.25 8.19 -3.65
C MET A 280 -23.70 6.85 -4.17
N LEU A 281 -23.79 5.80 -3.34
CA LEU A 281 -23.42 4.44 -3.71
C LEU A 281 -24.62 3.72 -4.31
N VAL A 282 -24.41 2.98 -5.40
CA VAL A 282 -25.45 2.29 -6.19
C VAL A 282 -25.04 0.89 -6.59
#